data_AF-A0A842N9A2-F1
#
_entry.id   AF-A0A842N9A2-F1
#
_cell.length_a   1.000
_cell.length_b   1.000
_cell.length_c   1.000
_cell.angle_alpha   90.00
_cell.angle_beta   90.00
_cell.angle_gamma   90.00
#
_symmetry.space_group_name_H-M   'P 1'
#
loop_
_entity.id
_entity.type
_entity.pdbx_description
1 polymer ?
#
loop_
_entity_poly.entity_id
_entity_poly.type
_entity_poly.pdbx_seq_one_letter_code
_entity_poly.pdbx_strand_id
1 'polypeptide(L)'
;QRRPDRGLRESPAGAPAGRKEGVANVIKMVAEGTKPVVIAYHDDRLGDGTHVLKELLEQGARNWCSSSIADPKVLYQLDQENDVGDTVTVTIGGWVHPISGEPVTVTGMIEWLGPADWVETGPMGRGAVSHDDLIASLDLGDNRHVVISERLRAPLSADPLKAIGLDVDSFDIVVVKHRVHHKAFWETWSKVDYPVDPPGTTPADLSTLHYENIPWDVYPIGKKWQK
;
A
#
# COMPACT_ATOMS: atom_id res chain seq x y z
N GLN A 1 10.62 46.77 -7.47
CA GLN A 1 10.30 45.46 -8.07
C GLN A 1 11.17 44.39 -7.42
N ARG A 2 10.67 43.66 -6.43
CA ARG A 2 11.36 42.47 -5.90
C ARG A 2 10.93 41.28 -6.78
N ARG A 3 11.88 40.57 -7.39
CA ARG A 3 11.60 39.30 -8.06
C ARG A 3 11.06 38.33 -7.01
N PRO A 4 9.93 37.63 -7.24
CA PRO A 4 9.48 36.61 -6.31
C PRO A 4 10.49 35.47 -6.35
N ASP A 5 10.96 35.10 -5.17
CA ASP A 5 11.91 34.03 -4.93
C ASP A 5 11.39 32.72 -5.52
N ARG A 6 11.97 32.30 -6.65
CA ARG A 6 11.64 31.04 -7.34
C ARG A 6 12.45 29.85 -6.77
N GLY A 7 13.35 30.08 -5.81
CA GLY A 7 14.40 29.12 -5.45
C GLY A 7 13.96 27.85 -4.71
N LEU A 8 12.76 27.81 -4.12
CA LEU A 8 12.28 26.69 -3.30
C LEU A 8 10.92 26.12 -3.75
N ARG A 9 10.40 26.58 -4.90
CA ARG A 9 9.05 26.20 -5.36
C ARG A 9 9.06 25.07 -6.38
N GLU A 10 10.21 24.56 -6.80
CA GLU A 10 10.20 23.37 -7.66
C GLU A 10 9.63 22.18 -6.89
N SER A 11 8.86 21.35 -7.60
CA SER A 11 8.23 20.16 -7.03
C SER A 11 9.30 19.32 -6.33
N PRO A 12 9.19 19.03 -5.02
CA PRO A 12 10.17 18.21 -4.34
C PRO A 12 10.08 16.79 -4.93
N ALA A 13 11.10 16.42 -5.71
CA ALA A 13 11.21 15.18 -6.49
C ALA A 13 10.21 15.06 -7.67
N GLY A 14 10.66 14.39 -8.74
CA GLY A 14 9.78 14.03 -9.86
C GLY A 14 8.61 13.17 -9.36
N ALA A 15 7.48 13.24 -10.06
CA ALA A 15 6.31 12.42 -9.74
C ALA A 15 6.74 10.94 -9.63
N PRO A 16 6.31 10.20 -8.60
CA PRO A 16 6.61 8.79 -8.50
C PRO A 16 6.10 8.03 -9.73
N ALA A 17 6.65 6.83 -9.97
CA ALA A 17 6.21 6.02 -11.09
C ALA A 17 4.73 5.66 -10.97
N GLY A 18 3.99 5.68 -12.08
CA GLY A 18 2.61 5.19 -12.10
C GLY A 18 2.53 3.68 -11.85
N ARG A 19 1.36 3.17 -11.47
CA ARG A 19 1.14 1.77 -11.04
C ARG A 19 1.84 0.70 -11.90
N LYS A 20 1.65 0.75 -13.23
CA LYS A 20 2.12 -0.28 -14.16
C LYS A 20 3.63 -0.29 -14.31
N GLU A 21 4.20 0.88 -14.58
CA GLU A 21 5.65 1.07 -14.71
C GLU A 21 6.37 0.84 -13.38
N GLY A 22 5.78 1.32 -12.27
CA GLY A 22 6.34 1.14 -10.94
C GLY A 22 6.48 -0.33 -10.56
N VAL A 23 5.43 -1.12 -10.75
CA VAL A 23 5.49 -2.57 -10.50
C VAL A 23 6.48 -3.26 -11.45
N ALA A 24 6.49 -2.91 -12.74
CA ALA A 24 7.43 -3.48 -13.70
C ALA A 24 8.90 -3.21 -13.31
N ASN A 25 9.20 -2.00 -12.86
CA ASN A 25 10.53 -1.62 -12.40
C ASN A 25 10.95 -2.40 -11.15
N VAL A 26 10.04 -2.60 -10.19
CA VAL A 26 10.31 -3.40 -8.99
C VAL A 26 10.55 -4.86 -9.34
N ILE A 27 9.73 -5.46 -10.20
CA ILE A 27 9.93 -6.83 -10.69
C ILE A 27 11.31 -6.97 -11.33
N LYS A 28 11.71 -6.00 -12.16
CA LYS A 28 13.03 -5.97 -12.80
C LYS A 28 14.15 -5.87 -11.75
N MET A 29 14.03 -4.97 -10.77
CA MET A 29 15.02 -4.81 -9.69
C MET A 29 15.23 -6.12 -8.92
N VAL A 30 14.14 -6.80 -8.56
CA VAL A 30 14.18 -8.09 -7.87
C VAL A 30 14.86 -9.16 -8.73
N ALA A 31 14.53 -9.24 -10.02
CA ALA A 31 15.17 -10.17 -10.96
C ALA A 31 16.67 -9.91 -11.14
N GLU A 32 17.11 -8.65 -11.01
CA GLU A 32 18.52 -8.23 -11.04
C GLU A 32 19.23 -8.39 -9.68
N GLY A 33 18.55 -8.88 -8.64
CA GLY A 33 19.12 -9.15 -7.30
C GLY A 33 19.01 -7.99 -6.30
N THR A 34 18.33 -6.90 -6.67
CA THR A 34 18.02 -5.78 -5.76
C THR A 34 16.77 -6.12 -4.98
N LYS A 35 16.97 -6.78 -3.84
CA LYS A 35 15.92 -7.22 -2.90
C LYS A 35 16.42 -7.32 -1.45
N PRO A 36 15.54 -7.16 -0.45
CA PRO A 36 14.10 -6.92 -0.60
C PRO A 36 13.74 -5.48 -0.99
N VAL A 37 12.55 -5.29 -1.59
CA VAL A 37 12.03 -3.99 -2.03
C VAL A 37 10.70 -3.70 -1.34
N VAL A 38 10.54 -2.46 -0.86
CA VAL A 38 9.24 -1.96 -0.41
C VAL A 38 8.59 -1.21 -1.57
N ILE A 39 7.34 -1.54 -1.89
CA ILE A 39 6.50 -0.68 -2.73
C ILE A 39 5.72 0.25 -1.80
N ALA A 40 6.10 1.53 -1.76
CA ALA A 40 5.36 2.55 -1.05
C ALA A 40 4.20 3.07 -1.92
N TYR A 41 2.99 2.61 -1.61
CA TYR A 41 1.76 2.97 -2.31
C TYR A 41 1.28 4.34 -1.80
N HIS A 42 1.49 5.39 -2.60
CA HIS A 42 1.44 6.78 -2.13
C HIS A 42 0.05 7.43 -2.07
N ASP A 43 -0.86 7.11 -2.99
CA ASP A 43 -2.13 7.82 -3.27
C ASP A 43 -3.34 7.33 -2.47
N ASP A 44 -3.30 6.10 -1.95
CA ASP A 44 -4.32 5.50 -1.07
C ASP A 44 -3.73 5.11 0.28
N ARG A 45 -3.45 6.14 1.10
CA ARG A 45 -2.94 5.96 2.46
C ARG A 45 -4.00 5.21 3.28
N LEU A 46 -3.77 3.91 3.47
CA LEU A 46 -4.49 2.97 4.34
C LEU A 46 -5.79 2.35 3.79
N GLY A 47 -6.21 2.66 2.57
CA GLY A 47 -7.55 2.34 2.06
C GLY A 47 -7.71 1.02 1.31
N ASP A 48 -8.67 1.02 0.39
CA ASP A 48 -9.15 -0.12 -0.38
C ASP A 48 -8.52 -0.20 -1.79
N GLY A 49 -7.53 0.64 -2.09
CA GLY A 49 -6.85 0.75 -3.37
C GLY A 49 -6.21 -0.56 -3.86
N THR A 50 -6.47 -0.91 -5.11
CA THR A 50 -6.11 -2.22 -5.70
C THR A 50 -5.09 -2.13 -6.82
N HIS A 51 -4.70 -0.92 -7.25
CA HIS A 51 -3.87 -0.71 -8.44
C HIS A 51 -2.57 -1.52 -8.43
N VAL A 52 -1.83 -1.50 -7.32
CA VAL A 52 -0.58 -2.27 -7.20
C VAL A 52 -0.83 -3.78 -7.10
N LEU A 53 -1.86 -4.22 -6.36
CA LEU A 53 -2.22 -5.64 -6.28
C LEU A 53 -2.55 -6.20 -7.67
N LYS A 54 -3.39 -5.47 -8.42
CA LYS A 54 -3.77 -5.84 -9.78
C LYS A 54 -2.54 -6.00 -10.68
N GLU A 55 -1.63 -5.02 -10.67
CA GLU A 55 -0.43 -5.06 -11.50
C GLU A 55 0.56 -6.16 -11.06
N LEU A 56 0.71 -6.44 -9.75
CA LEU A 56 1.51 -7.57 -9.28
C LEU A 56 1.00 -8.91 -9.84
N LEU A 57 -0.32 -9.10 -9.86
CA LEU A 57 -0.95 -10.29 -10.40
C LEU A 57 -0.83 -10.36 -11.93
N GLU A 58 -1.21 -9.29 -12.64
CA GLU A 58 -1.21 -9.24 -14.12
C GLU A 58 0.21 -9.34 -14.71
N GLN A 59 1.22 -8.83 -14.02
CA GLN A 59 2.62 -8.90 -14.45
C GLN A 59 3.34 -10.17 -13.96
N GLY A 60 2.66 -11.04 -13.21
CA GLY A 60 3.23 -12.32 -12.77
C GLY A 60 4.32 -12.19 -11.70
N ALA A 61 4.26 -11.16 -10.86
CA ALA A 61 5.15 -11.03 -9.72
C ALA A 61 4.96 -12.20 -8.74
N ARG A 62 6.06 -12.62 -8.11
CA ARG A 62 6.11 -13.71 -7.12
C ARG A 62 6.85 -13.24 -5.87
N ASN A 63 6.74 -14.01 -4.79
CA ASN A 63 7.44 -13.76 -3.53
C ASN A 63 7.17 -12.35 -2.97
N TRP A 64 5.90 -12.05 -2.71
CA TRP A 64 5.47 -10.73 -2.26
C TRP A 64 4.35 -10.78 -1.21
N CYS A 65 4.26 -9.73 -0.40
CA CYS A 65 3.15 -9.50 0.52
C CYS A 65 2.48 -8.15 0.25
N SER A 66 1.16 -8.15 0.05
CA SER A 66 0.33 -6.96 0.14
C SER A 66 -0.11 -6.77 1.58
N SER A 67 0.47 -5.79 2.26
CA SER A 67 0.43 -5.73 3.73
C SER A 67 -0.94 -5.38 4.32
N SER A 68 -1.86 -4.85 3.49
CA SER A 68 -3.21 -4.47 3.90
C SER A 68 -4.04 -4.00 2.70
N ILE A 69 -5.27 -4.50 2.57
CA ILE A 69 -6.37 -3.92 1.79
C ILE A 69 -7.59 -3.85 2.71
N ALA A 70 -8.12 -2.64 2.93
CA ALA A 70 -9.28 -2.46 3.79
C ALA A 70 -10.57 -2.90 3.08
N ASP A 71 -11.16 -4.01 3.52
CA ASP A 71 -12.40 -4.55 2.98
C ASP A 71 -13.18 -5.31 4.08
N PRO A 72 -13.92 -4.59 4.94
CA PRO A 72 -14.66 -5.21 6.03
C PRO A 72 -15.76 -6.15 5.52
N LYS A 73 -16.30 -5.92 4.32
CA LYS A 73 -17.36 -6.76 3.76
C LYS A 73 -16.84 -8.15 3.44
N VAL A 74 -15.73 -8.23 2.72
CA VAL A 74 -15.08 -9.52 2.44
C VAL A 74 -14.64 -10.19 3.73
N LEU A 75 -14.10 -9.41 4.67
CA LEU A 75 -13.60 -9.95 5.92
C LEU A 75 -14.70 -10.59 6.78
N TYR A 76 -15.85 -9.93 6.94
CA TYR A 76 -17.00 -10.52 7.64
C TYR A 76 -17.59 -11.72 6.91
N GLN A 77 -17.57 -11.71 5.57
CA GLN A 77 -17.98 -12.89 4.80
C GLN A 77 -17.05 -14.08 5.09
N LEU A 78 -15.74 -13.85 5.08
CA LEU A 78 -14.76 -14.89 5.40
C LEU A 78 -14.97 -15.46 6.79
N ASP A 79 -15.10 -14.59 7.80
CA ASP A 79 -15.33 -14.94 9.21
C ASP A 79 -16.61 -15.74 9.45
N GLN A 80 -17.67 -15.47 8.68
CA GLN A 80 -18.96 -16.16 8.83
C GLN A 80 -19.02 -17.52 8.12
N GLU A 81 -18.27 -17.69 7.02
CA GLU A 81 -18.48 -18.78 6.07
C GLU A 81 -17.31 -19.77 5.96
N ASN A 82 -16.13 -19.46 6.51
CA ASN A 82 -14.90 -20.22 6.27
C ASN A 82 -14.02 -20.34 7.50
N ASP A 83 -13.10 -21.30 7.48
CA ASP A 83 -12.08 -21.53 8.50
C ASP A 83 -10.66 -21.36 7.94
N VAL A 84 -9.68 -21.19 8.84
CA VAL A 84 -8.26 -21.24 8.45
C VAL A 84 -7.95 -22.59 7.78
N GLY A 85 -7.29 -22.54 6.62
CA GLY A 85 -7.00 -23.68 5.77
C GLY A 85 -7.95 -23.84 4.57
N ASP A 86 -9.09 -23.15 4.56
CA ASP A 86 -10.01 -23.18 3.42
C ASP A 86 -9.43 -22.42 2.22
N THR A 87 -9.70 -22.92 1.01
CA THR A 87 -9.39 -22.19 -0.23
C THR A 87 -10.63 -21.43 -0.68
N VAL A 88 -10.50 -20.10 -0.76
CA VAL A 88 -11.58 -19.18 -1.09
C VAL A 88 -11.30 -18.42 -2.37
N THR A 89 -12.36 -17.98 -3.05
CA THR A 89 -12.27 -17.00 -4.14
C THR A 89 -13.09 -15.79 -3.77
N VAL A 90 -12.41 -14.65 -3.58
CA VAL A 90 -13.01 -13.41 -3.12
C VAL A 90 -12.61 -12.25 -4.03
N THR A 91 -13.45 -11.22 -4.08
CA THR A 91 -13.17 -9.99 -4.84
C THR A 91 -12.99 -8.85 -3.84
N ILE A 92 -11.78 -8.31 -3.77
CA ILE A 92 -11.34 -7.41 -2.70
C ILE A 92 -11.02 -6.00 -3.21
N GLY A 93 -11.28 -5.01 -2.35
CA GLY A 93 -10.91 -3.61 -2.57
C GLY A 93 -11.72 -2.93 -3.67
N GLY A 94 -11.41 -1.65 -3.95
CA GLY A 94 -12.05 -0.86 -5.01
C GLY A 94 -13.55 -0.59 -4.79
N TRP A 95 -14.04 -0.70 -3.55
CA TRP A 95 -15.46 -0.59 -3.20
C TRP A 95 -15.86 0.80 -2.72
N VAL A 96 -14.91 1.62 -2.25
CA VAL A 96 -15.19 2.97 -1.72
C VAL A 96 -15.44 3.96 -2.86
N HIS A 97 -14.57 3.98 -3.87
CA HIS A 97 -14.69 4.89 -5.02
C HIS A 97 -13.91 4.33 -6.23
N PRO A 98 -14.37 4.54 -7.48
CA PRO A 98 -13.67 4.04 -8.68
C PRO A 98 -12.21 4.49 -8.82
N ILE A 99 -11.84 5.59 -8.14
CA ILE A 99 -10.46 6.08 -8.13
C ILE A 99 -9.49 5.11 -7.45
N SER A 100 -9.95 4.33 -6.46
CA SER A 100 -9.15 3.31 -5.76
C SER A 100 -8.72 2.16 -6.69
N GLY A 101 -9.31 2.05 -7.87
CA GLY A 101 -9.10 0.96 -8.82
C GLY A 101 -10.28 0.00 -8.83
N GLU A 102 -10.29 -0.88 -9.83
CA GLU A 102 -11.31 -1.93 -9.93
C GLU A 102 -11.07 -2.99 -8.84
N PRO A 103 -12.13 -3.56 -8.24
CA PRO A 103 -12.00 -4.70 -7.35
C PRO A 103 -11.22 -5.85 -7.99
N VAL A 104 -10.41 -6.55 -7.21
CA VAL A 104 -9.54 -7.62 -7.70
C VAL A 104 -10.02 -8.97 -7.18
N THR A 105 -10.32 -9.89 -8.08
CA THR A 105 -10.65 -11.28 -7.71
C THR A 105 -9.37 -12.07 -7.47
N VAL A 106 -9.25 -12.69 -6.30
CA VAL A 106 -8.13 -13.55 -5.90
C VAL A 106 -8.65 -14.90 -5.43
N THR A 107 -7.87 -15.94 -5.67
CA THR A 107 -8.09 -17.28 -5.12
C THR A 107 -6.88 -17.66 -4.28
N GLY A 108 -7.11 -18.09 -3.05
CA GLY A 108 -6.04 -18.43 -2.13
C GLY A 108 -6.52 -19.19 -0.90
N MET A 109 -5.59 -19.76 -0.16
CA MET A 109 -5.83 -20.44 1.11
C MET A 109 -5.82 -19.42 2.25
N ILE A 110 -6.77 -19.52 3.16
CA ILE A 110 -6.80 -18.71 4.39
C ILE A 110 -5.67 -19.20 5.31
N GLU A 111 -4.63 -18.39 5.50
CA GLU A 111 -3.51 -18.69 6.43
C GLU A 111 -3.73 -18.06 7.81
N TRP A 112 -4.53 -16.99 7.89
CA TRP A 112 -4.99 -16.38 9.14
C TRP A 112 -6.40 -15.81 8.96
N LEU A 113 -7.23 -15.96 10.00
CA LEU A 113 -8.56 -15.34 10.11
C LEU A 113 -8.91 -15.23 11.59
N GLY A 114 -9.08 -14.00 12.08
CA GLY A 114 -9.41 -13.75 13.49
C GLY A 114 -8.68 -12.53 14.07
N PRO A 115 -8.68 -12.38 15.40
CA PRO A 115 -8.03 -11.25 16.07
C PRO A 115 -6.50 -11.37 16.04
N ALA A 116 -5.80 -10.25 16.13
CA ALA A 116 -4.34 -10.22 16.25
C ALA A 116 -3.86 -9.14 17.22
N ASP A 117 -2.97 -9.52 18.12
CA ASP A 117 -2.32 -8.63 19.09
C ASP A 117 -0.82 -8.54 18.82
N TRP A 118 -0.25 -7.35 18.91
CA TRP A 118 1.19 -7.17 18.82
C TRP A 118 1.68 -5.98 19.64
N VAL A 119 2.99 -5.97 19.87
CA VAL A 119 3.70 -4.83 20.44
C VAL A 119 4.65 -4.30 19.38
N GLU A 120 4.53 -3.01 19.07
CA GLU A 120 5.41 -2.37 18.11
C GLU A 120 6.86 -2.34 18.63
N THR A 121 7.76 -2.98 17.90
CA THR A 121 9.21 -2.99 18.17
C THR A 121 9.96 -2.01 17.27
N GLY A 122 9.37 -1.65 16.12
CA GLY A 122 9.89 -0.66 15.19
C GLY A 122 10.05 0.74 15.82
N PRO A 123 10.80 1.67 15.18
CA PRO A 123 11.09 2.97 15.77
C PRO A 123 9.85 3.85 15.99
N MET A 124 8.86 3.73 15.09
CA MET A 124 7.59 4.46 15.19
C MET A 124 6.62 3.67 16.06
N GLY A 125 6.10 4.31 17.11
CA GLY A 125 5.13 3.67 18.01
C GLY A 125 5.73 2.61 18.95
N ARG A 126 7.06 2.55 19.08
CA ARG A 126 7.75 1.55 19.91
C ARG A 126 7.13 1.38 21.30
N GLY A 127 6.80 0.15 21.66
CA GLY A 127 6.17 -0.22 22.93
C GLY A 127 4.66 -0.06 22.96
N ALA A 128 4.04 0.47 21.90
CA ALA A 128 2.59 0.51 21.80
C ALA A 128 2.04 -0.92 21.61
N VAL A 129 1.05 -1.25 22.42
CA VAL A 129 0.23 -2.45 22.23
C VAL A 129 -0.87 -2.11 21.23
N SER A 130 -1.01 -2.92 20.20
CA SER A 130 -2.01 -2.76 19.15
C SER A 130 -2.81 -4.04 19.00
N HIS A 131 -4.05 -3.89 18.55
CA HIS A 131 -5.03 -4.95 18.41
C HIS A 131 -5.84 -4.72 17.13
N ASP A 132 -6.02 -5.78 16.35
CA ASP A 132 -7.05 -5.86 15.33
C ASP A 132 -8.09 -6.90 15.77
N ASP A 133 -9.36 -6.50 15.81
CA ASP A 133 -10.47 -7.37 16.22
C ASP A 133 -10.67 -8.52 15.21
N LEU A 134 -10.46 -8.21 13.93
CA LEU A 134 -10.57 -9.15 12.83
C LEU A 134 -9.60 -8.76 11.71
N ILE A 135 -8.80 -9.72 11.27
CA ILE A 135 -7.88 -9.60 10.13
C ILE A 135 -7.79 -10.96 9.44
N ALA A 136 -7.56 -10.95 8.13
CA ALA A 136 -7.30 -12.16 7.37
C ALA A 136 -6.02 -12.03 6.58
N SER A 137 -5.33 -13.15 6.35
CA SER A 137 -4.28 -13.27 5.35
C SER A 137 -4.58 -14.46 4.46
N LEU A 138 -4.36 -14.26 3.16
CA LEU A 138 -4.56 -15.26 2.12
C LEU A 138 -3.22 -15.57 1.44
N ASP A 139 -2.90 -16.86 1.31
CA ASP A 139 -1.82 -17.36 0.46
C ASP A 139 -2.36 -17.70 -0.93
N LEU A 140 -1.90 -16.95 -1.94
CA LEU A 140 -2.29 -17.08 -3.35
C LEU A 140 -1.34 -18.04 -4.12
N GLY A 141 -0.44 -18.74 -3.43
CA GLY A 141 0.63 -19.55 -4.00
C GLY A 141 1.80 -18.71 -4.52
N ASP A 142 2.93 -19.35 -4.85
CA ASP A 142 4.19 -18.69 -5.24
C ASP A 142 4.72 -17.68 -4.19
N ASN A 143 4.44 -17.93 -2.90
CA ASN A 143 4.73 -17.04 -1.76
C ASN A 143 4.14 -15.63 -1.97
N ARG A 144 2.88 -15.57 -2.39
CA ARG A 144 2.14 -14.33 -2.66
C ARG A 144 1.02 -14.20 -1.62
N HIS A 145 1.11 -13.17 -0.80
CA HIS A 145 0.23 -13.02 0.37
C HIS A 145 -0.57 -11.74 0.29
N VAL A 146 -1.86 -11.81 0.61
CA VAL A 146 -2.73 -10.62 0.71
C VAL A 146 -3.35 -10.57 2.09
N VAL A 147 -3.07 -9.48 2.80
CA VAL A 147 -3.69 -9.18 4.09
C VAL A 147 -4.92 -8.30 3.86
N ILE A 148 -6.05 -8.70 4.44
CA ILE A 148 -7.33 -7.99 4.38
C ILE A 148 -7.64 -7.47 5.78
N SER A 149 -7.95 -6.18 5.91
CA SER A 149 -8.22 -5.53 7.20
C SER A 149 -9.64 -4.99 7.29
N GLU A 150 -10.19 -4.96 8.51
CA GLU A 150 -11.50 -4.36 8.78
C GLU A 150 -11.45 -2.83 8.59
N ARG A 151 -10.34 -2.21 9.03
CA ARG A 151 -10.16 -0.75 9.10
C ARG A 151 -8.98 -0.29 8.27
N LEU A 152 -8.90 1.03 8.09
CA LEU A 152 -7.78 1.70 7.46
C LEU A 152 -6.49 1.41 8.24
N ARG A 153 -5.58 0.64 7.62
CA ARG A 153 -4.39 0.09 8.28
C ARG A 153 -3.20 0.00 7.32
N ALA A 154 -2.01 0.32 7.82
CA ALA A 154 -0.75 -0.04 7.19
C ALA A 154 0.30 -0.31 8.28
N PRO A 155 1.06 -1.41 8.18
CA PRO A 155 2.14 -1.72 9.10
C PRO A 155 3.21 -0.63 9.20
N LEU A 156 3.48 -0.16 10.41
CA LEU A 156 4.61 0.72 10.71
C LEU A 156 5.93 -0.05 10.89
N SER A 157 5.83 -1.36 11.09
CA SER A 157 6.93 -2.31 11.24
C SER A 157 6.54 -3.68 10.65
N ALA A 158 7.42 -4.68 10.75
CA ALA A 158 7.08 -6.06 10.41
C ALA A 158 6.20 -6.76 11.46
N ASP A 159 6.11 -6.23 12.68
CA ASP A 159 5.45 -6.88 13.82
C ASP A 159 3.98 -7.27 13.57
N PRO A 160 3.11 -6.39 13.03
CA PRO A 160 1.74 -6.77 12.71
C PRO A 160 1.61 -7.90 11.69
N LEU A 161 2.59 -8.07 10.79
CA LEU A 161 2.59 -9.17 9.82
C LEU A 161 3.13 -10.46 10.46
N LYS A 162 4.15 -10.35 11.31
CA LYS A 162 4.67 -11.47 12.10
C LYS A 162 3.63 -12.02 13.08
N ALA A 163 2.80 -11.16 13.66
CA ALA A 163 1.74 -11.53 14.59
C ALA A 163 0.66 -12.44 13.96
N ILE A 164 0.44 -12.33 12.65
CA ILE A 164 -0.47 -13.18 11.88
C ILE A 164 0.25 -14.33 11.16
N GLY A 165 1.50 -14.60 11.52
CA GLY A 165 2.26 -15.76 11.04
C GLY A 165 3.09 -15.56 9.77
N LEU A 166 3.12 -14.36 9.18
CA LEU A 166 3.90 -14.10 7.97
C LEU A 166 5.40 -13.98 8.27
N ASP A 167 6.22 -14.73 7.52
CA ASP A 167 7.67 -14.59 7.53
C ASP A 167 8.11 -13.43 6.61
N VAL A 168 8.10 -12.23 7.17
CA VAL A 168 8.43 -10.99 6.44
C VAL A 168 9.82 -11.05 5.81
N ASP A 169 10.78 -11.75 6.42
CA ASP A 169 12.16 -11.82 5.92
C ASP A 169 12.31 -12.79 4.72
N SER A 170 11.26 -13.56 4.40
CA SER A 170 11.19 -14.42 3.21
C SER A 170 10.81 -13.67 1.93
N PHE A 171 10.19 -12.49 2.04
CA PHE A 171 9.62 -11.77 0.91
C PHE A 171 10.68 -10.99 0.11
N ASP A 172 10.56 -11.04 -1.21
CA ASP A 172 11.34 -10.17 -2.10
C ASP A 172 10.70 -8.78 -2.20
N ILE A 173 9.37 -8.69 -2.05
CA ILE A 173 8.60 -7.45 -2.15
C ILE A 173 7.58 -7.34 -1.02
N VAL A 174 7.49 -6.19 -0.36
CA VAL A 174 6.35 -5.86 0.52
C VAL A 174 5.71 -4.57 0.07
N VAL A 175 4.40 -4.61 -0.20
CA VAL A 175 3.61 -3.42 -0.53
C VAL A 175 3.09 -2.82 0.77
N VAL A 176 3.43 -1.56 1.03
CA VAL A 176 2.97 -0.81 2.20
C VAL A 176 2.19 0.43 1.74
N LYS A 177 0.96 0.58 2.21
CA LYS A 177 0.08 1.72 1.90
C LYS A 177 0.42 2.97 2.71
N HIS A 178 1.55 3.57 2.39
CA HIS A 178 2.13 4.65 3.18
C HIS A 178 3.08 5.54 2.37
N ARG A 179 3.37 6.76 2.90
CA ARG A 179 4.27 7.75 2.28
C ARG A 179 5.56 8.03 3.04
N VAL A 180 5.46 8.20 4.37
CA VAL A 180 6.58 8.76 5.16
C VAL A 180 6.93 7.90 6.38
N HIS A 181 6.07 7.82 7.40
CA HIS A 181 6.33 7.08 8.65
C HIS A 181 6.75 5.61 8.50
N HIS A 182 6.32 4.90 7.45
CA HIS A 182 6.77 3.53 7.20
C HIS A 182 8.28 3.44 7.03
N LYS A 183 8.91 4.48 6.46
CA LYS A 183 10.35 4.54 6.19
C LYS A 183 11.20 4.23 7.41
N ALA A 184 10.76 4.66 8.59
CA ALA A 184 11.50 4.49 9.83
C ALA A 184 11.89 3.02 10.11
N PHE A 185 11.02 2.07 9.77
CA PHE A 185 11.34 0.64 9.83
C PHE A 185 11.68 0.09 8.45
N TRP A 186 10.84 0.36 7.45
CA TRP A 186 10.87 -0.33 6.17
C TRP A 186 12.10 -0.01 5.32
N GLU A 187 12.74 1.16 5.48
CA GLU A 187 14.04 1.45 4.86
C GLU A 187 15.19 0.68 5.54
N THR A 188 15.03 0.23 6.78
CA THR A 188 16.03 -0.61 7.45
C THR A 188 15.94 -2.08 7.03
N TRP A 189 14.76 -2.52 6.59
CA TRP A 189 14.52 -3.87 6.09
C TRP A 189 14.82 -3.99 4.59
N SER A 190 14.45 -2.98 3.80
CA SER A 190 14.57 -3.00 2.34
C SER A 190 15.91 -2.46 1.82
N LYS A 191 16.33 -2.97 0.65
CA LYS A 191 17.40 -2.34 -0.14
C LYS A 191 16.91 -1.09 -0.86
N VAL A 192 15.62 -1.06 -1.21
CA VAL A 192 14.98 0.05 -1.94
C VAL A 192 13.57 0.23 -1.39
N ASP A 193 13.24 1.46 -1.02
CA ASP A 193 11.86 1.91 -0.81
C ASP A 193 11.41 2.65 -2.07
N TYR A 194 10.59 1.98 -2.89
CA TYR A 194 10.20 2.40 -4.22
C TYR A 194 8.79 2.99 -4.21
N PRO A 195 8.65 4.33 -4.36
CA PRO A 195 7.33 4.97 -4.35
C PRO A 195 6.60 4.72 -5.67
N VAL A 196 5.32 4.36 -5.57
CA VAL A 196 4.40 4.18 -6.69
C VAL A 196 3.17 5.05 -6.41
N ASP A 197 2.79 5.87 -7.39
CA ASP A 197 1.68 6.84 -7.27
C ASP A 197 0.58 6.51 -8.30
N PRO A 198 -0.27 5.52 -8.01
CA PRO A 198 -1.51 5.29 -8.75
C PRO A 198 -2.48 6.49 -8.68
N PRO A 199 -3.56 6.46 -9.49
CA PRO A 199 -4.71 7.33 -9.24
C PRO A 199 -5.36 6.99 -7.90
N GLY A 200 -5.54 7.98 -7.03
CA GLY A 200 -6.14 7.78 -5.70
C GLY A 200 -6.67 9.05 -5.08
N THR A 201 -7.18 8.94 -3.85
CA THR A 201 -7.84 10.05 -3.13
C THR A 201 -6.86 11.09 -2.60
N THR A 202 -5.57 10.75 -2.50
CA THR A 202 -4.54 11.64 -1.99
C THR A 202 -3.33 11.73 -2.93
N PRO A 203 -3.50 12.20 -4.18
CA PRO A 203 -2.44 12.21 -5.18
C PRO A 203 -1.28 13.11 -4.75
N ALA A 204 -0.06 12.74 -5.11
CA ALA A 204 1.10 13.61 -4.90
C ALA A 204 1.05 14.84 -5.84
N ASP A 205 0.58 14.64 -7.08
CA ASP A 205 0.32 15.73 -8.02
C ASP A 205 -1.03 16.39 -7.74
N LEU A 206 -0.96 17.51 -7.01
CA LEU A 206 -2.13 18.31 -6.67
C LEU A 206 -2.84 18.89 -7.91
N SER A 207 -2.18 19.01 -9.07
CA SER A 207 -2.82 19.54 -10.28
C SER A 207 -3.92 18.63 -10.84
N THR A 208 -3.98 17.37 -10.38
CA THR A 208 -5.00 16.39 -10.76
C THR A 208 -6.35 16.62 -10.07
N LEU A 209 -6.39 17.43 -9.00
CA LEU A 209 -7.61 17.68 -8.23
C LEU A 209 -8.39 18.89 -8.78
N HIS A 210 -9.72 18.83 -8.67
CA HIS A 210 -10.59 19.96 -9.01
C HIS A 210 -10.72 20.91 -7.81
N TYR A 211 -10.40 22.19 -8.00
CA TYR A 211 -10.44 23.22 -6.96
C TYR A 211 -11.40 24.35 -7.33
N GLU A 212 -12.37 24.65 -6.45
CA GLU A 212 -13.36 25.71 -6.69
C GLU A 212 -13.04 27.03 -5.97
N ASN A 213 -12.56 26.98 -4.73
CA ASN A 213 -12.44 28.14 -3.84
C ASN A 213 -11.01 28.47 -3.40
N ILE A 214 -10.00 27.95 -4.10
CA ILE A 214 -8.59 28.20 -3.75
C ILE A 214 -8.17 29.64 -4.10
N PRO A 215 -7.31 30.29 -3.29
CA PRO A 215 -6.75 31.59 -3.65
C PRO A 215 -5.99 31.54 -4.97
N TRP A 216 -6.07 32.62 -5.74
CA TRP A 216 -5.59 32.67 -7.13
C TRP A 216 -4.08 32.41 -7.29
N ASP A 217 -3.29 32.63 -6.24
CA ASP A 217 -1.83 32.59 -6.25
C ASP A 217 -1.21 31.44 -5.43
N VAL A 218 -2.02 30.51 -4.92
CA VAL A 218 -1.52 29.28 -4.26
C VAL A 218 -0.69 28.47 -5.24
N TYR A 219 0.58 28.21 -4.94
CA TYR A 219 1.42 27.34 -5.75
C TYR A 219 1.18 25.86 -5.38
N PRO A 220 1.13 24.89 -6.31
CA PRO A 220 1.21 25.03 -7.78
C PRO A 220 -0.15 25.16 -8.50
N ILE A 221 -1.26 25.13 -7.76
CA ILE A 221 -2.62 24.86 -8.29
C ILE A 221 -3.47 26.10 -8.54
N GLY A 222 -3.12 27.24 -7.99
CA GLY A 222 -3.82 28.50 -8.19
C GLY A 222 -3.72 28.95 -9.65
N LYS A 223 -4.75 29.65 -10.15
CA LYS A 223 -4.86 30.14 -11.53
C LYS A 223 -3.62 30.87 -12.04
N LYS A 224 -2.83 31.50 -11.16
CA LYS A 224 -1.54 32.13 -11.50
C LYS A 224 -0.53 31.18 -12.13
N TRP A 225 -0.59 29.89 -11.79
CA TRP A 225 0.43 28.88 -12.08
C TRP A 225 -0.03 27.85 -13.10
N GLN A 226 -1.34 27.76 -13.35
CA GLN A 226 -1.92 26.98 -14.44
C GLN A 226 -1.62 27.71 -15.77
N LYS A 227 -0.93 27.03 -16.71
CA LYS A 227 -0.59 27.55 -18.04
C LYS A 227 -1.72 27.31 -19.03
#